data_AF-A0A448WBY2-F1
#
_entry.id   AF-A0A448WBY2-F1
#
_cell.length_a   1.000
_cell.length_b   1.000
_cell.length_c   1.000
_cell.angle_alpha   90.00
_cell.angle_beta   90.00
_cell.angle_gamma   90.00
#
_symmetry.space_group_name_H-M   'P 1'
#
loop_
_entity.id
_entity.type
_entity.pdbx_description
1 polymer ?
#
loop_
_entity_poly.entity_id
_entity_poly.type
_entity_poly.pdbx_seq_one_letter_code
_entity_poly.pdbx_strand_id
1 'polypeptide(L)'
;MSEAGAETEKPMGIIGFCWGGKQVVHACTEQTRTSLGLHFGAGVSIHGAGLAPEDAELVSAPMMFLPAGDDPDIAPLKTVLDGKGFGHECIYHTFSEETHGFAAGRGDWSCERTRLNAYRAANMAAEFLKKHLA
;
A
#
# COMPACT_ATOMS: atom_id res chain seq x y z
N MET A 1 -34.58 -14.63 20.76
CA MET A 1 -34.30 -13.51 19.84
C MET A 1 -33.01 -13.88 19.15
N SER A 2 -33.09 -14.32 17.90
CA SER A 2 -31.92 -14.76 17.13
C SER A 2 -31.04 -13.54 16.87
N GLU A 3 -29.78 -13.62 17.27
CA GLU A 3 -28.75 -12.69 16.80
C GLU A 3 -28.73 -12.77 15.28
N ALA A 4 -29.11 -11.66 14.62
CA ALA A 4 -28.86 -11.49 13.21
C ALA A 4 -27.34 -11.58 13.06
N GLY A 5 -26.86 -12.62 12.39
CA GLY A 5 -25.44 -12.77 12.08
C GLY A 5 -24.97 -11.49 11.41
N ALA A 6 -23.98 -10.81 12.00
CA ALA A 6 -23.40 -9.62 11.41
C ALA A 6 -22.92 -9.99 10.01
N GLU A 7 -23.55 -9.42 8.97
CA GLU A 7 -22.96 -9.48 7.64
C GLU A 7 -21.57 -8.86 7.75
N THR A 8 -20.54 -9.68 7.51
CA THR A 8 -19.17 -9.18 7.52
C THR A 8 -19.05 -8.19 6.37
N GLU A 9 -18.86 -6.91 6.69
CA GLU A 9 -18.66 -5.88 5.67
C GLU A 9 -17.47 -6.28 4.79
N LYS A 10 -17.69 -6.25 3.47
CA LYS A 10 -16.64 -6.57 2.50
C LYS A 10 -15.46 -5.62 2.71
N PRO A 11 -14.22 -6.15 2.81
CA PRO A 11 -13.05 -5.30 3.01
C PRO A 11 -12.87 -4.35 1.82
N MET A 12 -12.41 -3.14 2.09
CA MET A 12 -12.02 -2.16 1.09
C MET A 12 -10.52 -2.24 0.77
N GLY A 13 -10.16 -1.77 -0.41
CA GLY A 13 -8.76 -1.49 -0.78
C GLY A 13 -8.45 -0.01 -0.64
N ILE A 14 -7.20 0.30 -0.32
CA ILE A 14 -6.74 1.70 -0.31
C ILE A 14 -5.41 1.83 -1.07
N ILE A 15 -5.32 2.87 -1.90
CA ILE A 15 -4.10 3.25 -2.62
C ILE A 15 -3.75 4.67 -2.22
N GLY A 16 -2.48 4.92 -1.94
CA GLY A 16 -1.97 6.23 -1.56
C GLY A 16 -0.67 6.56 -2.26
N PHE A 17 -0.50 7.85 -2.55
CA PHE A 17 0.62 8.41 -3.28
C PHE A 17 1.37 9.40 -2.39
N CYS A 18 2.71 9.42 -2.44
CA CYS A 18 3.51 10.36 -1.64
C CYS A 18 3.17 10.23 -0.14
N TRP A 19 2.84 11.31 0.55
CA TRP A 19 2.40 11.27 1.95
C TRP A 19 1.14 10.41 2.14
N GLY A 20 0.28 10.33 1.14
CA GLY A 20 -0.87 9.42 1.13
C GLY A 20 -0.44 7.96 1.25
N GLY A 21 0.74 7.58 0.76
CA GLY A 21 1.31 6.25 0.95
C GLY A 21 1.59 5.92 2.42
N LYS A 22 2.00 6.89 3.24
CA LYS A 22 2.11 6.73 4.69
C LYS A 22 0.72 6.59 5.34
N GLN A 23 -0.27 7.35 4.86
CA GLN A 23 -1.63 7.26 5.39
C GLN A 23 -2.27 5.89 5.10
N VAL A 24 -1.94 5.24 3.99
CA VAL A 24 -2.34 3.85 3.71
C VAL A 24 -1.85 2.91 4.82
N VAL A 25 -0.60 3.07 5.26
CA VAL A 25 -0.03 2.25 6.35
C VAL A 25 -0.81 2.44 7.64
N HIS A 26 -1.13 3.68 8.01
CA HIS A 26 -1.93 3.97 9.20
C HIS A 26 -3.39 3.53 9.08
N ALA A 27 -3.96 3.56 7.88
CA ALA A 27 -5.32 3.11 7.63
C ALA A 27 -5.46 1.59 7.76
N CYS A 28 -4.44 0.82 7.33
CA CYS A 28 -4.49 -0.64 7.33
C CYS A 28 -4.17 -1.26 8.71
N THR A 29 -4.84 -0.80 9.77
CA THR A 29 -4.63 -1.23 11.16
C THR A 29 -5.94 -1.71 11.81
N GLU A 30 -5.86 -2.59 12.81
CA GLU A 30 -7.04 -3.00 13.61
C GLU A 30 -7.68 -1.81 14.35
N GLN A 31 -6.90 -0.78 14.67
CA GLN A 31 -7.40 0.43 15.29
C GLN A 31 -8.38 1.16 14.37
N THR A 32 -8.05 1.29 13.07
CA THR A 32 -8.93 1.90 12.07
C THR A 32 -10.24 1.12 11.93
N ARG A 33 -10.14 -0.22 11.91
CA ARG A 33 -11.30 -1.11 11.87
C ARG A 33 -12.21 -0.93 13.09
N THR A 34 -11.66 -0.93 14.29
CA THR A 34 -12.43 -0.89 15.54
C THR A 34 -12.95 0.51 15.89
N SER A 35 -12.20 1.56 15.58
CA SER A 35 -12.54 2.93 15.97
C SER A 35 -13.38 3.68 14.94
N LEU A 36 -13.17 3.39 13.64
CA LEU A 36 -13.87 4.07 12.55
C LEU A 36 -14.86 3.16 11.82
N GLY A 37 -14.88 1.85 12.12
CA GLY A 37 -15.68 0.89 11.38
C GLY A 37 -15.19 0.66 9.94
N LEU A 38 -13.96 1.10 9.60
CA LEU A 38 -13.42 0.99 8.24
C LEU A 38 -12.48 -0.21 8.15
N HIS A 39 -12.90 -1.25 7.43
CA HIS A 39 -12.10 -2.45 7.22
C HIS A 39 -11.33 -2.38 5.90
N PHE A 40 -10.01 -2.21 5.96
CA PHE A 40 -9.13 -2.29 4.79
C PHE A 40 -8.46 -3.67 4.74
N GLY A 41 -8.74 -4.42 3.67
CA GLY A 41 -8.19 -5.77 3.48
C GLY A 41 -6.83 -5.81 2.78
N ALA A 42 -6.44 -4.71 2.12
CA ALA A 42 -5.13 -4.55 1.51
C ALA A 42 -4.82 -3.08 1.23
N GLY A 43 -3.53 -2.71 1.31
CA GLY A 43 -3.06 -1.35 1.06
C GLY A 43 -1.93 -1.26 0.04
N VAL A 44 -1.93 -0.21 -0.77
CA VAL A 44 -0.86 0.08 -1.74
C VAL A 44 -0.27 1.47 -1.50
N SER A 45 1.03 1.54 -1.28
CA SER A 45 1.81 2.78 -1.15
C SER A 45 2.68 2.96 -2.39
N ILE A 46 2.39 3.98 -3.19
CA ILE A 46 3.14 4.31 -4.40
C ILE A 46 3.97 5.56 -4.11
N HIS A 47 5.30 5.44 -4.29
CA HIS A 47 6.29 6.44 -3.92
C HIS A 47 5.97 7.09 -2.55
N GLY A 48 5.80 6.27 -1.52
CA GLY A 48 5.36 6.69 -0.19
C GLY A 48 6.39 7.61 0.49
N ALA A 49 5.93 8.72 1.07
CA ALA A 49 6.81 9.70 1.73
C ALA A 49 6.72 9.64 3.26
N GLY A 50 7.87 9.73 3.92
CA GLY A 50 7.95 9.79 5.38
C GLY A 50 7.61 8.48 6.08
N LEU A 51 7.79 7.34 5.39
CA LEU A 51 7.62 6.00 5.96
C LEU A 51 8.72 5.73 7.00
N ALA A 52 8.29 5.20 8.15
CA ALA A 52 9.16 4.78 9.23
C ALA A 52 8.80 3.34 9.66
N PRO A 53 9.76 2.55 10.18
CA PRO A 53 9.48 1.18 10.64
C PRO A 53 8.31 1.07 11.61
N GLU A 54 8.18 2.05 12.50
CA GLU A 54 7.16 2.12 13.55
C GLU A 54 5.75 2.24 12.95
N ASP A 55 5.61 2.83 11.76
CA ASP A 55 4.31 2.92 11.07
C ASP A 55 3.75 1.51 10.78
N ALA A 56 4.62 0.52 10.56
CA ALA A 56 4.24 -0.83 10.19
C ALA A 56 3.85 -1.72 11.39
N GLU A 57 4.14 -1.33 12.62
CA GLU A 57 3.96 -2.17 13.82
C GLU A 57 2.50 -2.58 14.02
N LEU A 58 1.55 -1.67 13.74
CA LEU A 58 0.12 -1.90 13.94
C LEU A 58 -0.60 -2.37 12.67
N VAL A 59 0.11 -2.50 11.54
CA VAL A 59 -0.50 -2.94 10.29
C VAL A 59 -1.06 -4.35 10.45
N SER A 60 -2.29 -4.54 10.02
CA SER A 60 -3.03 -5.80 10.14
C SER A 60 -3.48 -6.41 8.81
N ALA A 61 -3.11 -5.81 7.67
CA ALA A 61 -3.45 -6.30 6.33
C ALA A 61 -2.22 -6.35 5.40
N PRO A 62 -2.23 -7.21 4.36
CA PRO A 62 -1.21 -7.23 3.31
C PRO A 62 -0.97 -5.86 2.65
N MET A 63 0.29 -5.56 2.38
CA MET A 63 0.70 -4.26 1.82
C MET A 63 1.57 -4.41 0.57
N MET A 64 1.42 -3.48 -0.38
CA MET A 64 2.33 -3.30 -1.50
C MET A 64 3.04 -1.95 -1.41
N PHE A 65 4.37 -1.95 -1.57
CA PHE A 65 5.18 -0.72 -1.62
C PHE A 65 5.90 -0.61 -2.96
N LEU A 66 5.69 0.51 -3.64
CA LEU A 66 6.24 0.85 -4.95
C LEU A 66 7.06 2.15 -4.88
N PRO A 67 8.21 2.17 -4.18
CA PRO A 67 9.06 3.36 -4.11
C PRO A 67 9.70 3.69 -5.46
N ALA A 68 9.99 4.98 -5.68
CA ALA A 68 10.86 5.45 -6.75
C ALA A 68 12.35 5.20 -6.41
N GLY A 69 13.25 5.43 -7.37
CA GLY A 69 14.68 5.17 -7.18
C GLY A 69 15.38 6.15 -6.25
N ASP A 70 14.86 7.37 -6.14
CA ASP A 70 15.35 8.43 -5.25
C ASP A 70 14.58 8.52 -3.92
N ASP A 71 13.68 7.57 -3.66
CA ASP A 71 13.00 7.45 -2.38
C ASP A 71 13.91 6.84 -1.30
N PRO A 72 13.68 7.14 -0.01
CA PRO A 72 14.35 6.45 1.09
C PRO A 72 14.13 4.93 1.04
N ASP A 73 15.14 4.18 1.50
CA ASP A 73 15.07 2.71 1.57
C ASP A 73 13.96 2.26 2.54
N ILE A 74 13.14 1.32 2.07
CA ILE A 74 12.03 0.73 2.83
C ILE A 74 12.39 -0.60 3.50
N ALA A 75 13.63 -1.09 3.38
CA ALA A 75 14.07 -2.35 3.98
C ALA A 75 13.77 -2.47 5.50
N PRO A 76 13.92 -1.41 6.31
CA PRO A 76 13.53 -1.44 7.73
C PRO A 76 12.03 -1.72 7.93
N LEU A 77 11.17 -1.05 7.17
CA LEU A 77 9.72 -1.25 7.20
C LEU A 77 9.33 -2.64 6.68
N LYS A 78 9.97 -3.11 5.60
CA LYS A 78 9.82 -4.48 5.09
C LYS A 78 10.11 -5.52 6.15
N THR A 79 11.17 -5.34 6.95
CA THR A 79 11.54 -6.28 8.02
C THR A 79 10.43 -6.44 9.06
N VAL A 80 9.75 -5.35 9.42
CA VAL A 80 8.61 -5.38 10.36
C VAL A 80 7.42 -6.12 9.75
N LEU A 81 7.08 -5.83 8.50
CA LEU A 81 5.93 -6.43 7.81
C LEU A 81 6.12 -7.91 7.51
N ASP A 82 7.32 -8.31 7.09
CA ASP A 82 7.64 -9.70 6.76
C ASP A 82 7.57 -10.62 8.00
N GLY A 83 7.74 -10.06 9.20
CA GLY A 83 7.58 -10.77 10.47
C GLY A 83 6.12 -11.05 10.87
N LYS A 84 5.14 -10.49 10.14
CA LYS A 84 3.71 -10.68 10.43
C LYS A 84 3.15 -11.92 9.74
N GLY A 85 2.01 -12.43 10.22
CA GLY A 85 1.37 -13.62 9.64
C GLY A 85 1.05 -13.51 8.14
N PHE A 86 0.72 -12.30 7.69
CA PHE A 86 0.47 -11.97 6.27
C PHE A 86 1.74 -11.52 5.52
N GLY A 87 2.92 -11.47 6.15
CA GLY A 87 4.12 -10.85 5.59
C GLY A 87 4.54 -11.46 4.24
N HIS A 88 4.31 -12.75 4.06
CA HIS A 88 4.54 -13.48 2.80
C HIS A 88 3.65 -13.03 1.64
N GLU A 89 2.59 -12.28 1.92
CA GLU A 89 1.67 -11.71 0.94
C GLU A 89 2.06 -10.30 0.50
N CYS A 90 2.95 -9.63 1.26
CA CYS A 90 3.41 -8.29 0.94
C CYS A 90 4.28 -8.26 -0.34
N ILE A 91 4.19 -7.17 -1.09
CA ILE A 91 4.98 -6.97 -2.33
C ILE A 91 5.80 -5.68 -2.22
N TYR A 92 7.07 -5.76 -2.59
CA TYR A 92 7.99 -4.63 -2.60
C TYR A 92 8.67 -4.55 -3.96
N HIS A 93 8.54 -3.42 -4.66
CA HIS A 93 9.18 -3.22 -5.95
C HIS A 93 9.62 -1.77 -6.15
N THR A 94 10.93 -1.55 -6.19
CA THR A 94 11.51 -0.23 -6.45
C THR A 94 11.60 0.06 -7.95
N PHE A 95 11.05 1.18 -8.37
CA PHE A 95 11.23 1.72 -9.72
C PHE A 95 12.52 2.56 -9.78
N SER A 96 13.68 1.88 -9.86
CA SER A 96 15.01 2.49 -9.68
C SER A 96 15.37 3.60 -10.68
N GLU A 97 14.72 3.65 -11.84
CA GLU A 97 14.95 4.68 -12.87
C GLU A 97 14.00 5.89 -12.73
N GLU A 98 13.05 5.84 -11.80
CA GLU A 98 12.04 6.87 -11.62
C GLU A 98 12.35 7.78 -10.43
N THR A 99 11.79 8.99 -10.47
CA THR A 99 11.83 9.97 -9.37
C THR A 99 10.52 9.98 -8.59
N HIS A 100 10.58 10.37 -7.32
CA HIS A 100 9.43 10.55 -6.45
C HIS A 100 8.28 11.29 -7.16
N GLY A 101 7.10 10.68 -7.15
CA GLY A 101 5.91 11.20 -7.82
C GLY A 101 5.76 10.84 -9.30
N PHE A 102 6.59 9.93 -9.84
CA PHE A 102 6.52 9.50 -11.24
C PHE A 102 5.15 8.96 -11.67
N ALA A 103 4.44 8.29 -10.76
CA ALA A 103 3.11 7.72 -10.98
C ALA A 103 1.97 8.72 -10.64
N ALA A 104 2.30 9.99 -10.46
CA ALA A 104 1.37 11.06 -10.09
C ALA A 104 1.73 12.37 -10.83
N GLY A 105 1.53 13.51 -10.18
CA GLY A 105 1.71 14.83 -10.81
C GLY A 105 3.14 15.22 -11.20
N ARG A 106 4.16 14.43 -10.84
CA ARG A 106 5.57 14.71 -11.16
C ARG A 106 6.12 13.85 -12.30
N GLY A 107 5.36 12.89 -12.81
CA GLY A 107 5.79 12.05 -13.93
C GLY A 107 5.96 12.85 -15.22
N ASP A 108 7.07 12.63 -15.93
CA ASP A 108 7.23 13.10 -17.31
C ASP A 108 6.51 12.15 -18.26
N TRP A 109 5.29 12.51 -18.66
CA TRP A 109 4.46 11.71 -19.56
C TRP A 109 4.93 11.72 -21.02
N SER A 110 5.87 12.59 -21.38
CA SER A 110 6.53 12.57 -22.70
C SER A 110 7.65 11.52 -22.75
N CYS A 111 8.23 11.18 -21.60
CA CYS A 111 9.16 10.08 -21.46
C CYS A 111 8.41 8.74 -21.51
N GLU A 112 8.73 7.92 -22.50
CA GLU A 112 8.09 6.61 -22.67
C GLU A 112 8.31 5.69 -21.46
N ARG A 113 9.52 5.70 -20.88
CA ARG A 113 9.85 4.92 -19.68
C ARG A 113 8.92 5.27 -18.52
N THR A 114 8.86 6.54 -18.15
CA THR A 114 8.05 7.03 -17.02
C THR A 114 6.58 6.75 -17.23
N ARG A 115 6.06 6.97 -18.45
CA ARG A 115 4.67 6.63 -18.80
C ARG A 115 4.40 5.12 -18.61
N LEU A 116 5.26 4.25 -19.13
CA LEU A 116 5.11 2.79 -18.99
C LEU A 116 5.24 2.33 -17.53
N ASN A 117 6.16 2.91 -16.77
CA ASN A 117 6.33 2.60 -15.35
C ASN A 117 5.14 3.08 -14.51
N ALA A 118 4.57 4.24 -14.79
CA ALA A 118 3.33 4.70 -14.14
C ALA A 118 2.17 3.73 -14.40
N TYR A 119 1.99 3.25 -15.65
CA TYR A 119 0.99 2.22 -15.95
C TYR A 119 1.30 0.89 -15.27
N ARG A 120 2.57 0.49 -15.22
CA ARG A 120 2.99 -0.72 -14.52
C ARG A 120 2.67 -0.65 -13.03
N ALA A 121 2.95 0.48 -12.37
CA ALA A 121 2.60 0.69 -10.97
C ALA A 121 1.09 0.57 -10.73
N ALA A 122 0.27 1.20 -11.58
CA ALA A 122 -1.18 1.09 -11.51
C ALA A 122 -1.69 -0.35 -11.71
N ASN A 123 -1.14 -1.08 -12.68
CA ASN A 123 -1.50 -2.48 -12.93
C ASN A 123 -1.10 -3.40 -11.78
N MET A 124 0.10 -3.22 -11.22
CA MET A 124 0.55 -3.97 -10.03
C MET A 124 -0.38 -3.73 -8.84
N ALA A 125 -0.77 -2.47 -8.60
CA ALA A 125 -1.72 -2.13 -7.55
C ALA A 125 -3.08 -2.79 -7.77
N ALA A 126 -3.61 -2.76 -9.00
CA ALA A 126 -4.89 -3.37 -9.34
C ALA A 126 -4.88 -4.89 -9.14
N GLU A 127 -3.85 -5.60 -9.61
CA GLU A 127 -3.74 -7.05 -9.43
C GLU A 127 -3.55 -7.45 -7.97
N PHE A 128 -2.80 -6.65 -7.20
CA PHE A 128 -2.66 -6.85 -5.76
C PHE A 128 -4.00 -6.72 -5.03
N LEU A 129 -4.72 -5.63 -5.25
CA LEU A 129 -6.03 -5.42 -4.63
C LEU A 129 -7.03 -6.49 -5.06
N LYS A 130 -7.03 -6.87 -6.35
CA LYS A 130 -7.89 -7.96 -6.86
C LYS A 130 -7.60 -9.29 -6.15
N LYS A 131 -6.33 -9.63 -5.91
CA LYS A 131 -5.96 -10.85 -5.18
C LYS A 131 -6.50 -10.86 -3.75
N HIS A 132 -6.51 -9.71 -3.07
CA HIS A 132 -6.79 -9.62 -1.63
C HIS A 132 -8.23 -9.20 -1.28
N LEU A 133 -9.02 -8.73 -2.26
CA LEU A 133 -10.37 -8.22 -2.04
C LEU A 133 -11.47 -8.97 -2.83
N ALA A 134 -11.08 -9.94 -3.66
CA ALA A 134 -12.03 -10.74 -4.46
C ALA A 134 -12.67 -11.88 -3.65
#